data_AF-A0AAW1NTD6-F1
#
_entry.id   AF-A0AAW1NTD6-F1
#
_cell.length_a   1.000
_cell.length_b   1.000
_cell.length_c   1.000
_cell.angle_alpha   90.00
_cell.angle_beta   90.00
_cell.angle_gamma   90.00
#
_symmetry.space_group_name_H-M   'P 1'
#
loop_
_entity.id
_entity.type
_entity.pdbx_description
1 polymer ?
#
loop_
_entity_poly.entity_id
_entity_poly.type
_entity_poly.pdbx_seq_one_letter_code
_entity_poly.pdbx_strand_id
1 'polypeptide(L)'
;MRSAGRLASRLLGLRRTLQIESLTAPGPYSTAPAASLATQERLWAPCCSHAPSCSFRTSTPGNKQPPHPSQVPVDQEHVNIGNENDKEIIRASAKGTHEALYDVVKLHGEEFTETNVATTFNQLAKIAEQKGDDGKAAIQKDPTFHTLIDMVVMGRRRYDVKQLALILRSLAELGFDNDMVFDRMSQHIMDKLPKADPKALVDLATGLAVMGHSPSIVLFEAIQKQALQQKGDLSKAEKEELVKAFSKLGYKDMAEKLK
;
A
#
# COMPACT_ATOMS: atom_id res chain seq x y z
N MET A 1 31.79 -39.56 28.55
CA MET A 1 31.00 -40.14 27.44
C MET A 1 30.86 -39.07 26.38
N ARG A 2 31.63 -39.20 25.29
CA ARG A 2 31.63 -38.30 24.13
C ARG A 2 30.85 -39.02 23.02
N SER A 3 29.89 -38.35 22.40
CA SER A 3 29.34 -38.80 21.11
C SER A 3 29.41 -37.64 20.13
N ALA A 4 30.22 -37.85 19.11
CA ALA A 4 30.31 -37.06 17.91
C ALA A 4 29.56 -37.82 16.81
N GLY A 5 28.69 -37.13 16.07
CA GLY A 5 28.00 -37.67 14.89
C GLY A 5 28.02 -36.63 13.78
N ARG A 6 28.78 -36.92 12.71
CA ARG A 6 28.99 -36.10 11.50
C ARG A 6 27.96 -36.42 10.42
N LEU A 7 28.05 -35.61 9.35
CA LEU A 7 27.70 -35.85 7.93
C LEU A 7 26.37 -35.20 7.50
N ALA A 8 26.36 -34.11 6.72
CA ALA A 8 26.83 -33.88 5.34
C ALA A 8 25.86 -34.39 4.26
N SER A 9 25.62 -33.53 3.26
CA SER A 9 24.90 -33.70 1.96
C SER A 9 23.69 -32.76 1.87
N ARG A 10 23.38 -32.04 0.78
CA ARG A 10 23.84 -32.10 -0.62
C ARG A 10 23.46 -30.79 -1.33
N LEU A 11 24.38 -30.30 -2.15
CA LEU A 11 24.21 -29.34 -3.24
C LEU A 11 23.51 -29.99 -4.44
N LEU A 12 22.46 -29.35 -4.97
CA LEU A 12 22.03 -29.38 -6.39
C LEU A 12 21.22 -28.08 -6.61
N GLY A 13 21.51 -27.15 -7.52
CA GLY A 13 22.26 -27.26 -8.78
C GLY A 13 21.32 -27.35 -9.98
N LEU A 14 20.30 -26.49 -10.10
CA LEU A 14 19.42 -26.42 -11.26
C LEU A 14 19.83 -25.28 -12.20
N ARG A 15 20.65 -25.64 -13.19
CA ARG A 15 20.90 -24.86 -14.41
C ARG A 15 19.64 -24.92 -15.27
N ARG A 16 19.00 -23.77 -15.52
CA ARG A 16 17.95 -23.61 -16.53
C ARG A 16 18.60 -23.30 -17.87
N THR A 17 18.57 -24.26 -18.79
CA THR A 17 18.92 -24.10 -20.19
C THR A 17 17.86 -23.25 -20.89
N LEU A 18 18.27 -22.10 -21.43
CA LEU A 18 17.46 -21.30 -22.35
C LEU A 18 17.57 -21.92 -23.75
N GLN A 19 16.47 -22.50 -24.23
CA GLN A 19 16.26 -22.75 -25.66
C GLN A 19 15.79 -21.44 -26.29
N ILE A 20 16.57 -20.95 -27.25
CA ILE A 20 16.23 -19.85 -28.13
C ILE A 20 15.60 -20.48 -29.36
N GLU A 21 14.27 -20.41 -29.48
CA GLU A 21 13.58 -20.65 -30.76
C GLU A 21 13.45 -19.32 -31.50
N SER A 22 13.92 -19.35 -32.74
CA SER A 22 13.95 -18.24 -33.68
C SER A 22 12.76 -18.29 -34.63
N LEU A 23 12.28 -17.09 -35.00
CA LEU A 23 11.68 -16.72 -36.28
C LEU A 23 10.23 -17.15 -36.57
N THR A 24 9.33 -16.16 -36.54
CA THR A 24 8.39 -15.92 -37.65
C THR A 24 8.05 -14.43 -37.73
N ALA A 25 8.06 -13.91 -38.96
CA ALA A 25 7.93 -12.50 -39.34
C ALA A 25 6.48 -11.95 -39.24
N PRO A 26 6.30 -10.62 -39.17
CA PRO A 26 4.99 -9.98 -39.02
C PRO A 26 4.23 -9.83 -40.36
N GLY A 27 2.93 -10.17 -40.34
CA GLY A 27 1.99 -9.88 -41.41
C GLY A 27 1.30 -8.51 -41.26
N PRO A 28 0.76 -7.91 -42.35
CA PRO A 28 0.32 -6.53 -42.38
C PRO A 28 -1.15 -6.30 -42.04
N TYR A 29 -1.40 -5.14 -41.41
CA TYR A 29 -2.59 -4.28 -41.46
C TYR A 29 -3.98 -4.91 -41.65
N SER A 30 -4.79 -4.87 -40.58
CA SER A 30 -6.26 -4.86 -40.68
C SER A 30 -6.82 -3.73 -39.83
N THR A 31 -7.25 -2.66 -40.49
CA THR A 31 -7.97 -1.51 -39.93
C THR A 31 -9.48 -1.75 -39.98
N ALA A 32 -10.17 -1.68 -38.84
CA ALA A 32 -11.58 -1.23 -38.68
C ALA A 32 -11.99 -1.31 -37.19
N PRO A 33 -13.11 -0.71 -36.76
CA PRO A 33 -13.33 0.72 -36.65
C PRO A 33 -13.56 1.14 -35.18
N ALA A 34 -13.44 2.44 -34.93
CA ALA A 34 -13.73 3.05 -33.64
C ALA A 34 -15.22 2.86 -33.26
N ALA A 35 -15.46 2.09 -32.20
CA ALA A 35 -16.76 2.02 -31.53
C ALA A 35 -16.71 2.89 -30.27
N SER A 36 -17.33 4.06 -30.39
CA SER A 36 -17.78 4.90 -29.29
C SER A 36 -18.74 4.13 -28.38
N LEU A 37 -18.37 3.96 -27.11
CA LEU A 37 -19.33 3.74 -26.03
C LEU A 37 -18.93 4.63 -24.85
N ALA A 38 -19.50 5.82 -24.88
CA ALA A 38 -19.77 6.60 -23.69
C ALA A 38 -20.70 5.82 -22.74
N THR A 39 -20.61 6.17 -21.45
CA THR A 39 -21.62 5.98 -20.39
C THR A 39 -21.45 4.75 -19.50
N GLN A 40 -20.64 4.89 -18.43
CA GLN A 40 -21.09 4.54 -17.06
C GLN A 40 -20.20 5.16 -15.98
N GLU A 41 -20.23 6.49 -15.84
CA GLU A 41 -19.81 7.16 -14.60
C GLU A 41 -21.06 7.53 -13.78
N ARG A 42 -21.41 6.64 -12.86
CA ARG A 42 -22.30 6.81 -11.69
C ARG A 42 -21.81 5.72 -10.73
N LEU A 43 -21.36 5.94 -9.52
CA LEU A 43 -21.54 6.98 -8.50
C LEU A 43 -20.19 7.07 -7.77
N TRP A 44 -19.70 8.24 -7.40
CA TRP A 44 -19.39 8.68 -6.02
C TRP A 44 -19.13 10.20 -6.15
N ALA A 45 -20.19 11.00 -6.16
CA ALA A 45 -20.08 12.45 -6.24
C ALA A 45 -19.98 13.06 -4.83
N PRO A 46 -19.03 13.98 -4.57
CA PRO A 46 -19.01 14.76 -3.34
C PRO A 46 -20.08 15.86 -3.38
N CYS A 47 -20.85 15.98 -2.31
CA CYS A 47 -21.79 17.07 -2.07
C CYS A 47 -21.06 18.42 -2.07
N CYS A 48 -21.17 19.21 -3.14
CA CYS A 48 -20.84 20.63 -3.13
C CYS A 48 -22.11 21.44 -3.46
N SER A 49 -22.80 21.86 -2.41
CA SER A 49 -23.92 22.78 -2.50
C SER A 49 -23.42 24.22 -2.50
N HIS A 50 -23.65 24.90 -3.63
CA HIS A 50 -24.10 26.29 -3.76
C HIS A 50 -23.31 27.42 -3.07
N ALA A 51 -22.58 28.18 -3.88
CA ALA A 51 -22.29 29.59 -3.63
C ALA A 51 -23.39 30.47 -4.24
N PRO A 52 -23.70 31.63 -3.61
CA PRO A 52 -24.07 32.81 -4.38
C PRO A 52 -23.14 33.99 -4.08
N SER A 53 -22.90 34.78 -5.12
CA SER A 53 -22.23 36.07 -5.09
C SER A 53 -22.99 37.09 -4.23
N CYS A 54 -22.28 38.00 -3.55
CA CYS A 54 -22.62 39.43 -3.54
C CYS A 54 -21.57 40.29 -2.79
N SER A 55 -21.09 41.30 -3.52
CA SER A 55 -21.00 42.72 -3.14
C SER A 55 -20.09 43.19 -2.00
N PHE A 56 -19.09 43.94 -2.45
CA PHE A 56 -18.26 44.92 -1.77
C PHE A 56 -19.08 45.95 -0.96
N ARG A 57 -18.75 46.16 0.32
CA ARG A 57 -19.12 47.38 1.07
C ARG A 57 -18.06 47.71 2.12
N THR A 58 -17.50 48.91 2.02
CA THR A 58 -16.57 49.53 2.96
C THR A 58 -17.34 50.27 4.06
N SER A 59 -17.06 49.97 5.34
CA SER A 59 -17.28 50.90 6.47
C SER A 59 -16.70 50.41 7.81
N THR A 60 -15.69 51.16 8.28
CA THR A 60 -15.47 51.69 9.66
C THR A 60 -15.25 50.73 10.87
N PRO A 61 -14.22 50.98 11.72
CA PRO A 61 -13.84 50.09 12.81
C PRO A 61 -14.69 50.32 14.08
N GLY A 62 -15.43 49.28 14.47
CA GLY A 62 -16.11 49.19 15.76
C GLY A 62 -15.64 47.93 16.48
N ASN A 63 -14.81 48.11 17.51
CA ASN A 63 -14.28 47.06 18.37
C ASN A 63 -15.41 46.36 19.14
N LYS A 64 -15.91 45.24 18.59
CA LYS A 64 -16.72 44.24 19.30
C LYS A 64 -16.20 42.87 18.92
N GLN A 65 -15.60 42.22 19.91
CA GLN A 65 -15.08 40.86 19.83
C GLN A 65 -16.21 39.92 19.35
N PRO A 66 -16.04 39.22 18.21
CA PRO A 66 -17.04 38.27 17.76
C PRO A 66 -17.13 37.11 18.76
N PRO A 67 -18.32 36.56 19.00
CA PRO A 67 -18.46 35.35 19.80
C PRO A 67 -17.62 34.24 19.18
N HIS A 68 -16.88 33.55 20.06
CA HIS A 68 -16.09 32.37 19.72
C HIS A 68 -16.93 31.42 18.83
N PRO A 69 -16.43 30.96 17.67
CA PRO A 69 -17.11 29.92 16.92
C PRO A 69 -17.20 28.69 17.83
N SER A 70 -18.44 28.35 18.20
CA SER A 70 -18.81 27.08 18.79
C SER A 70 -18.10 25.98 18.03
N GLN A 71 -17.37 25.15 18.77
CA GLN A 71 -16.81 23.91 18.27
C GLN A 71 -17.96 23.11 17.66
N VAL A 72 -18.00 23.03 16.33
CA VAL A 72 -18.82 22.04 15.64
C VAL A 72 -18.31 20.69 16.15
N PRO A 73 -19.15 19.80 16.71
CA PRO A 73 -18.72 18.48 17.13
C PRO A 73 -18.12 17.80 15.91
N VAL A 74 -16.80 17.59 15.91
CA VAL A 74 -16.13 16.82 14.86
C VAL A 74 -16.62 15.38 15.01
N ASP A 75 -17.52 14.97 14.12
CA ASP A 75 -17.82 13.60 13.64
C ASP A 75 -17.35 12.43 14.53
N GLN A 76 -17.81 12.39 15.79
CA GLN A 76 -17.48 11.29 16.72
C GLN A 76 -18.01 9.94 16.23
N GLU A 77 -19.07 9.94 15.43
CA GLU A 77 -19.75 8.74 14.94
C GLU A 77 -18.92 7.99 13.90
N HIS A 78 -18.31 8.69 12.93
CA HIS A 78 -17.45 8.06 11.92
C HIS A 78 -16.19 7.43 12.52
N VAL A 79 -15.61 8.06 13.55
CA VAL A 79 -14.48 7.48 14.28
C VAL A 79 -14.88 6.21 15.03
N ASN A 80 -16.10 6.17 15.58
CA ASN A 80 -16.60 5.01 16.30
C ASN A 80 -16.87 3.81 15.36
N ILE A 81 -17.46 4.06 14.18
CA ILE A 81 -17.73 3.04 13.16
C ILE A 81 -16.42 2.40 12.67
N GLY A 82 -15.41 3.22 12.32
CA GLY A 82 -14.12 2.72 11.87
C GLY A 82 -13.42 1.83 12.90
N ASN A 83 -13.54 2.16 14.18
CA ASN A 83 -12.98 1.35 15.28
C ASN A 83 -13.72 0.02 15.47
N GLU A 84 -15.05 -0.03 15.26
CA GLU A 84 -15.80 -1.28 15.39
C GLU A 84 -15.51 -2.21 14.20
N ASN A 85 -15.45 -1.67 12.98
CA ASN A 85 -15.05 -2.41 11.78
C ASN A 85 -13.64 -3.03 11.92
N ASP A 86 -12.69 -2.31 12.54
CA ASP A 86 -11.35 -2.85 12.78
C ASP A 86 -11.37 -4.05 13.75
N LYS A 87 -12.19 -3.98 14.81
CA LYS A 87 -12.38 -5.12 15.72
C LYS A 87 -12.98 -6.31 14.98
N GLU A 88 -13.94 -6.10 14.11
CA GLU A 88 -14.54 -7.18 13.32
C GLU A 88 -13.54 -7.82 12.36
N ILE A 89 -12.70 -7.02 11.69
CA ILE A 89 -11.59 -7.50 10.87
C ILE A 89 -10.66 -8.39 11.69
N ILE A 90 -10.29 -7.99 12.91
CA ILE A 90 -9.44 -8.80 13.81
C ILE A 90 -10.15 -10.08 14.27
N ARG A 91 -11.44 -10.02 14.60
CA ARG A 91 -12.24 -11.22 14.96
C ARG A 91 -12.34 -12.19 13.78
N ALA A 92 -12.52 -11.67 12.56
CA ALA A 92 -12.60 -12.47 11.34
C ALA A 92 -11.24 -13.11 11.02
N SER A 93 -10.13 -12.37 11.15
CA SER A 93 -8.80 -12.92 10.89
C SER A 93 -8.40 -14.03 11.87
N ALA A 94 -8.89 -13.98 13.12
CA ALA A 94 -8.69 -15.02 14.10
C ALA A 94 -9.28 -16.39 13.69
N LYS A 95 -10.20 -16.44 12.73
CA LYS A 95 -10.71 -17.69 12.15
C LYS A 95 -9.71 -18.37 11.20
N GLY A 96 -8.65 -17.67 10.77
CA GLY A 96 -7.62 -18.21 9.87
C GLY A 96 -8.06 -18.39 8.41
N THR A 97 -9.20 -17.80 8.03
CA THR A 97 -9.76 -17.89 6.67
C THR A 97 -9.88 -16.50 6.06
N HIS A 98 -9.52 -16.36 4.78
CA HIS A 98 -9.61 -15.06 4.09
C HIS A 98 -11.06 -14.75 3.71
N GLU A 99 -11.87 -15.79 3.54
CA GLU A 99 -13.30 -15.73 3.28
C GLU A 99 -14.03 -14.96 4.38
N ALA A 100 -13.68 -15.19 5.65
CA ALA A 100 -14.26 -14.47 6.77
C ALA A 100 -13.91 -12.97 6.75
N LEU A 101 -12.71 -12.60 6.28
CA LEU A 101 -12.34 -11.19 6.10
C LEU A 101 -13.13 -10.57 4.95
N TYR A 102 -13.30 -11.29 3.84
CA TYR A 102 -14.09 -10.81 2.72
C TYR A 102 -15.56 -10.65 3.04
N ASP A 103 -16.13 -11.48 3.92
CA ASP A 103 -17.50 -11.28 4.40
C ASP A 103 -17.65 -9.92 5.12
N VAL A 104 -16.67 -9.53 5.93
CA VAL A 104 -16.65 -8.20 6.59
C VAL A 104 -16.54 -7.08 5.55
N VAL A 105 -15.66 -7.24 4.54
CA VAL A 105 -15.51 -6.24 3.46
C VAL A 105 -16.79 -6.11 2.65
N LYS A 106 -17.49 -7.21 2.35
CA LYS A 106 -18.76 -7.19 1.60
C LYS A 106 -19.87 -6.53 2.40
N LEU A 107 -19.90 -6.74 3.71
CA LEU A 107 -20.95 -6.22 4.59
C LEU A 107 -20.74 -4.74 4.92
N HIS A 108 -19.50 -4.31 5.15
CA HIS A 108 -19.17 -2.99 5.70
C HIS A 108 -18.28 -2.13 4.78
N GLY A 109 -17.96 -2.59 3.57
CA GLY A 109 -16.97 -1.95 2.71
C GLY A 109 -17.25 -0.48 2.36
N GLU A 110 -18.51 -0.06 2.35
CA GLU A 110 -18.88 1.35 2.12
C GLU A 110 -18.50 2.27 3.30
N GLU A 111 -18.39 1.70 4.50
CA GLU A 111 -18.04 2.38 5.74
C GLU A 111 -16.56 2.21 6.11
N PHE A 112 -15.77 1.55 5.24
CA PHE A 112 -14.36 1.33 5.50
C PHE A 112 -13.57 2.65 5.49
N THR A 113 -12.84 2.85 6.58
CA THR A 113 -11.79 3.85 6.65
C THR A 113 -10.50 3.32 6.01
N GLU A 114 -9.54 4.21 5.77
CA GLU A 114 -8.20 3.87 5.27
C GLU A 114 -7.47 2.90 6.22
N THR A 115 -7.72 3.03 7.53
CA THR A 115 -7.18 2.12 8.54
C THR A 115 -7.76 0.72 8.36
N ASN A 116 -9.08 0.61 8.13
CA ASN A 116 -9.72 -0.70 7.92
C ASN A 116 -9.12 -1.40 6.70
N VAL A 117 -8.96 -0.70 5.57
CA VAL A 117 -8.35 -1.27 4.36
C VAL A 117 -6.91 -1.74 4.61
N ALA A 118 -6.09 -0.92 5.27
CA ALA A 118 -4.71 -1.28 5.59
C ALA A 118 -4.63 -2.47 6.56
N THR A 119 -5.49 -2.53 7.58
CA THR A 119 -5.58 -3.68 8.49
C THR A 119 -6.00 -4.93 7.73
N THR A 120 -7.00 -4.86 6.85
CA THR A 120 -7.46 -6.00 6.06
C THR A 120 -6.33 -6.58 5.20
N PHE A 121 -5.57 -5.77 4.47
CA PHE A 121 -4.43 -6.24 3.69
C PHE A 121 -3.37 -6.93 4.56
N ASN A 122 -3.05 -6.35 5.72
CA ASN A 122 -2.10 -6.93 6.66
C ASN A 122 -2.58 -8.29 7.21
N GLN A 123 -3.88 -8.42 7.51
CA GLN A 123 -4.43 -9.71 7.94
C GLN A 123 -4.45 -10.75 6.81
N LEU A 124 -4.76 -10.34 5.58
CA LEU A 124 -4.70 -11.22 4.41
C LEU A 124 -3.27 -11.74 4.18
N ALA A 125 -2.25 -10.89 4.27
CA ALA A 125 -0.86 -11.29 4.14
C ALA A 125 -0.46 -12.35 5.19
N LYS A 126 -0.86 -12.16 6.46
CA LYS A 126 -0.62 -13.15 7.54
C LYS A 126 -1.31 -14.49 7.30
N ILE A 127 -2.57 -14.47 6.84
CA ILE A 127 -3.30 -15.69 6.50
C ILE A 127 -2.62 -16.40 5.32
N ALA A 128 -2.18 -15.64 4.33
CA ALA A 128 -1.47 -16.19 3.17
C ALA A 128 -0.13 -16.81 3.55
N GLU A 129 0.62 -16.20 4.47
CA GLU A 129 1.87 -16.76 4.99
C GLU A 129 1.65 -18.14 5.63
N GLN A 130 0.56 -18.31 6.40
CA GLN A 130 0.20 -19.59 7.02
C GLN A 130 -0.21 -20.66 5.99
N LYS A 131 -0.81 -20.24 4.87
CA LYS A 131 -1.35 -21.12 3.83
C LYS A 131 -0.40 -21.34 2.65
N GLY A 132 0.72 -20.63 2.58
CA GLY A 132 1.66 -20.71 1.46
C GLY A 132 1.10 -20.18 0.14
N ASP A 133 1.65 -20.66 -0.98
CA ASP A 133 1.36 -20.14 -2.32
C ASP A 133 -0.10 -20.36 -2.74
N ASP A 134 -0.71 -21.48 -2.36
CA ASP A 134 -2.13 -21.75 -2.63
C ASP A 134 -3.04 -20.73 -1.93
N GLY A 135 -2.68 -20.34 -0.71
CA GLY A 135 -3.38 -19.30 0.04
C GLY A 135 -3.31 -17.94 -0.63
N LYS A 136 -2.12 -17.55 -1.11
CA LYS A 136 -1.92 -16.32 -1.89
C LYS A 136 -2.75 -16.31 -3.16
N ALA A 137 -2.72 -17.42 -3.92
CA ALA A 137 -3.46 -17.55 -5.16
C ALA A 137 -4.99 -17.50 -4.94
N ALA A 138 -5.49 -18.09 -3.85
CA ALA A 138 -6.91 -18.03 -3.50
C ALA A 138 -7.35 -16.59 -3.17
N ILE A 139 -6.58 -15.89 -2.33
CA ILE A 139 -6.82 -14.48 -1.96
C ILE A 139 -6.86 -13.60 -3.21
N GLN A 140 -5.84 -13.70 -4.08
CA GLN A 140 -5.75 -12.82 -5.26
C GLN A 140 -6.85 -13.06 -6.30
N LYS A 141 -7.45 -14.25 -6.35
CA LYS A 141 -8.51 -14.59 -7.31
C LYS A 141 -9.90 -14.12 -6.88
N ASP A 142 -10.08 -13.79 -5.61
CA ASP A 142 -11.39 -13.33 -5.11
C ASP A 142 -11.68 -11.91 -5.61
N PRO A 143 -12.87 -11.62 -6.16
CA PRO A 143 -13.24 -10.27 -6.61
C PRO A 143 -13.12 -9.20 -5.51
N THR A 144 -13.33 -9.58 -4.25
CA THR A 144 -13.22 -8.68 -3.09
C THR A 144 -11.80 -8.16 -2.90
N PHE A 145 -10.79 -8.93 -3.31
CA PHE A 145 -9.40 -8.47 -3.32
C PHE A 145 -9.24 -7.29 -4.27
N HIS A 146 -9.81 -7.37 -5.47
CA HIS A 146 -9.78 -6.27 -6.45
C HIS A 146 -10.55 -5.05 -5.96
N THR A 147 -11.70 -5.24 -5.30
CA THR A 147 -12.42 -4.15 -4.63
C THR A 147 -11.52 -3.41 -3.63
N LEU A 148 -10.74 -4.12 -2.81
CA LEU A 148 -9.80 -3.49 -1.88
C LEU A 148 -8.68 -2.72 -2.61
N ILE A 149 -8.15 -3.27 -3.72
CA ILE A 149 -7.18 -2.56 -4.56
C ILE A 149 -7.79 -1.26 -5.11
N ASP A 150 -9.02 -1.31 -5.61
CA ASP A 150 -9.72 -0.15 -6.14
C ASP A 150 -9.96 0.91 -5.06
N MET A 151 -10.33 0.51 -3.83
CA MET A 151 -10.43 1.41 -2.68
C MET A 151 -9.11 2.14 -2.39
N VAL A 152 -7.98 1.44 -2.50
CA VAL A 152 -6.65 2.05 -2.32
C VAL A 152 -6.33 2.99 -3.47
N VAL A 153 -6.47 2.55 -4.72
CA VAL A 153 -6.10 3.35 -5.90
C VAL A 153 -6.99 4.57 -6.04
N MET A 154 -8.31 4.45 -5.83
CA MET A 154 -9.23 5.58 -5.87
C MET A 154 -9.08 6.49 -4.65
N GLY A 155 -8.85 5.91 -3.46
CA GLY A 155 -8.73 6.62 -2.20
C GLY A 155 -7.32 7.14 -1.85
N ARG A 156 -6.28 6.82 -2.62
CA ARG A 156 -4.85 7.00 -2.31
C ARG A 156 -4.43 8.32 -1.66
N ARG A 157 -5.12 9.43 -1.98
CA ARG A 157 -4.84 10.75 -1.39
C ARG A 157 -5.23 10.86 0.08
N ARG A 158 -6.18 10.05 0.55
CA ARG A 158 -6.69 10.03 1.93
C ARG A 158 -5.76 9.26 2.87
N TYR A 159 -5.10 8.22 2.37
CA TYR A 159 -4.19 7.39 3.15
C TYR A 159 -2.95 8.15 3.62
N ASP A 160 -2.54 7.96 4.87
CA ASP A 160 -1.23 8.41 5.30
C ASP A 160 -0.09 7.51 4.75
N VAL A 161 1.16 7.93 4.97
CA VAL A 161 2.33 7.18 4.48
C VAL A 161 2.49 5.82 5.16
N LYS A 162 2.09 5.69 6.42
CA LYS A 162 2.19 4.44 7.18
C LYS A 162 1.22 3.39 6.64
N GLN A 163 -0.01 3.80 6.36
CA GLN A 163 -1.03 2.94 5.77
C GLN A 163 -0.63 2.49 4.37
N LEU A 164 -0.16 3.42 3.51
CA LEU A 164 0.30 3.07 2.17
C LEU A 164 1.52 2.14 2.18
N ALA A 165 2.49 2.38 3.07
CA ALA A 165 3.66 1.52 3.23
C ALA A 165 3.26 0.11 3.71
N LEU A 166 2.35 0.02 4.67
CA LEU A 166 1.83 -1.27 5.15
C LEU A 166 1.11 -2.02 4.03
N ILE A 167 0.24 -1.35 3.27
CA ILE A 167 -0.46 -1.97 2.13
C ILE A 167 0.54 -2.46 1.09
N LEU A 168 1.53 -1.64 0.69
CA LEU A 168 2.56 -2.04 -0.27
C LEU A 168 3.32 -3.29 0.19
N ARG A 169 3.73 -3.32 1.46
CA ARG A 169 4.39 -4.48 2.04
C ARG A 169 3.49 -5.72 2.01
N SER A 170 2.22 -5.58 2.41
CA SER A 170 1.26 -6.68 2.39
C SER A 170 0.99 -7.20 0.98
N LEU A 171 0.87 -6.33 -0.02
CA LEU A 171 0.75 -6.74 -1.43
C LEU A 171 1.99 -7.51 -1.89
N ALA A 172 3.17 -7.08 -1.48
CA ALA A 172 4.41 -7.76 -1.79
C ALA A 172 4.50 -9.16 -1.14
N GLU A 173 4.08 -9.28 0.12
CA GLU A 173 4.02 -10.56 0.84
C GLU A 173 2.98 -11.51 0.22
N LEU A 174 1.86 -10.96 -0.26
CA LEU A 174 0.86 -11.68 -1.04
C LEU A 174 1.35 -12.09 -2.42
N GLY A 175 2.46 -11.54 -2.92
CA GLY A 175 2.96 -11.79 -4.27
C GLY A 175 2.06 -11.20 -5.35
N PHE A 176 1.39 -10.09 -5.05
CA PHE A 176 0.57 -9.37 -6.02
C PHE A 176 1.46 -8.55 -6.95
N ASP A 177 1.50 -8.94 -8.22
CA ASP A 177 2.39 -8.35 -9.23
C ASP A 177 1.62 -7.42 -10.18
N ASN A 178 1.65 -6.13 -9.89
CA ASN A 178 1.01 -5.10 -10.72
C ASN A 178 1.76 -3.77 -10.62
N ASP A 179 2.79 -3.59 -11.44
CA ASP A 179 3.65 -2.40 -11.47
C ASP A 179 2.87 -1.08 -11.43
N MET A 180 1.74 -0.99 -12.13
CA MET A 180 0.92 0.23 -12.17
C MET A 180 0.35 0.60 -10.79
N VAL A 181 -0.08 -0.38 -9.98
CA VAL A 181 -0.57 -0.13 -8.62
C VAL A 181 0.58 0.38 -7.76
N PHE A 182 1.74 -0.27 -7.83
CA PHE A 182 2.93 0.13 -7.08
C PHE A 182 3.40 1.54 -7.47
N ASP A 183 3.52 1.83 -8.76
CA ASP A 183 3.89 3.15 -9.28
C ASP A 183 2.94 4.24 -8.78
N ARG A 184 1.63 4.01 -8.90
CA ARG A 184 0.63 4.97 -8.43
C ARG A 184 0.78 5.21 -6.93
N MET A 185 0.88 4.17 -6.11
CA MET A 185 1.04 4.33 -4.66
C MET A 185 2.33 5.06 -4.32
N SER A 186 3.45 4.69 -4.94
CA SER A 186 4.76 5.31 -4.74
C SER A 186 4.78 6.80 -5.10
N GLN A 187 4.06 7.21 -6.14
CA GLN A 187 3.89 8.63 -6.46
C GLN A 187 3.23 9.42 -5.32
N HIS A 188 2.18 8.89 -4.67
CA HIS A 188 1.52 9.59 -3.55
C HIS A 188 2.34 9.55 -2.26
N ILE A 189 3.14 8.51 -2.08
CA ILE A 189 4.02 8.39 -0.92
C ILE A 189 5.08 9.48 -0.91
N MET A 190 5.63 9.87 -2.07
CA MET A 190 6.66 10.91 -2.16
C MET A 190 6.27 12.20 -1.44
N ASP A 191 5.03 12.64 -1.60
CA ASP A 191 4.53 13.89 -0.98
C ASP A 191 4.38 13.79 0.55
N LYS A 192 4.26 12.57 1.06
CA LYS A 192 3.98 12.28 2.48
C LYS A 192 5.20 11.73 3.23
N LEU A 193 6.25 11.34 2.50
CA LEU A 193 7.46 10.73 3.03
C LEU A 193 8.17 11.54 4.14
N PRO A 194 8.19 12.89 4.12
CA PRO A 194 8.78 13.67 5.21
C PRO A 194 8.13 13.43 6.59
N LYS A 195 6.89 12.89 6.61
CA LYS A 195 6.15 12.54 7.83
C LYS A 195 6.22 11.05 8.17
N ALA A 196 6.95 10.26 7.40
CA ALA A 196 7.08 8.83 7.62
C ALA A 196 7.86 8.57 8.92
N ASP A 197 7.34 7.65 9.72
CA ASP A 197 8.04 7.09 10.87
C ASP A 197 9.05 6.01 10.42
N PRO A 198 9.99 5.58 11.29
CA PRO A 198 11.01 4.60 10.94
C PRO A 198 10.43 3.31 10.35
N LYS A 199 9.33 2.82 10.94
CA LYS A 199 8.66 1.60 10.50
C LYS A 199 8.08 1.74 9.08
N ALA A 200 7.44 2.86 8.75
CA ALA A 200 6.90 3.11 7.43
C ALA A 200 7.99 3.15 6.35
N LEU A 201 9.18 3.70 6.68
CA LEU A 201 10.33 3.69 5.76
C LEU A 201 10.80 2.26 5.46
N VAL A 202 10.86 1.42 6.49
CA VAL A 202 11.26 0.02 6.38
C VAL A 202 10.24 -0.80 5.60
N ASP A 203 8.95 -0.65 5.91
CA ASP A 203 7.87 -1.36 5.23
C ASP A 203 7.84 -1.00 3.74
N LEU A 204 8.00 0.28 3.42
CA LEU A 204 8.06 0.79 2.04
C LEU A 204 9.25 0.20 1.28
N ALA A 205 10.47 0.34 1.81
CA ALA A 205 11.67 -0.15 1.13
C ALA A 205 11.64 -1.67 0.96
N THR A 206 11.20 -2.40 1.99
CA THR A 206 11.13 -3.86 1.97
C THR A 206 10.05 -4.34 1.01
N GLY A 207 8.86 -3.73 1.00
CA GLY A 207 7.78 -4.09 0.07
C GLY A 207 8.22 -3.95 -1.39
N LEU A 208 8.82 -2.82 -1.74
CA LEU A 208 9.36 -2.57 -3.09
C LEU A 208 10.49 -3.57 -3.43
N ALA A 209 11.41 -3.81 -2.49
CA ALA A 209 12.49 -4.76 -2.70
C ALA A 209 12.02 -6.21 -2.83
N VAL A 210 10.97 -6.62 -2.10
CA VAL A 210 10.37 -7.97 -2.22
C VAL A 210 9.88 -8.18 -3.64
N MET A 211 9.15 -7.21 -4.20
CA MET A 211 8.66 -7.24 -5.58
C MET A 211 9.75 -7.07 -6.64
N GLY A 212 10.94 -6.60 -6.26
CA GLY A 212 11.95 -6.20 -7.24
C GLY A 212 11.53 -4.95 -8.02
N HIS A 213 10.55 -4.20 -7.49
CA HIS A 213 10.03 -3.01 -8.13
C HIS A 213 10.81 -1.78 -7.70
N SER A 214 11.24 -0.97 -8.68
CA SER A 214 11.88 0.30 -8.42
C SER A 214 11.21 1.41 -9.23
N PRO A 215 10.17 2.06 -8.68
CA PRO A 215 9.38 3.05 -9.41
C PRO A 215 10.20 4.31 -9.74
N SER A 216 11.18 4.65 -8.88
CA SER A 216 12.12 5.75 -9.13
C SER A 216 13.28 5.70 -8.15
N ILE A 217 14.50 5.95 -8.65
CA ILE A 217 15.68 6.16 -7.80
C ILE A 217 15.49 7.32 -6.81
N VAL A 218 14.73 8.35 -7.20
CA VAL A 218 14.46 9.53 -6.36
C VAL A 218 13.69 9.14 -5.10
N LEU A 219 12.79 8.15 -5.19
CA LEU A 219 12.09 7.64 -4.01
C LEU A 219 13.06 6.99 -3.03
N PHE A 220 13.99 6.17 -3.51
CA PHE A 220 14.98 5.53 -2.64
C PHE A 220 15.96 6.51 -2.02
N GLU A 221 16.38 7.55 -2.75
CA GLU A 221 17.16 8.66 -2.20
C GLU A 221 16.39 9.39 -1.10
N ALA A 222 15.09 9.63 -1.30
CA ALA A 222 14.23 10.28 -0.32
C ALA A 222 14.04 9.41 0.94
N ILE A 223 13.84 8.09 0.79
CA ILE A 223 13.77 7.13 1.90
C ILE A 223 15.09 7.13 2.67
N GLN A 224 16.22 7.06 1.97
CA GLN A 224 17.54 7.08 2.58
C GLN A 224 17.74 8.37 3.39
N LYS A 225 17.45 9.52 2.78
CA LYS A 225 17.61 10.82 3.41
C LYS A 225 16.77 10.91 4.69
N GLN A 226 15.52 10.47 4.63
CA GLN A 226 14.63 10.46 5.80
C GLN A 226 15.15 9.50 6.89
N ALA A 227 15.62 8.31 6.52
CA ALA A 227 16.21 7.35 7.45
C ALA A 227 17.48 7.90 8.15
N LEU A 228 18.33 8.63 7.42
CA LEU A 228 19.51 9.28 7.99
C LEU A 228 19.15 10.41 8.96
N GLN A 229 18.09 11.17 8.66
CA GLN A 229 17.57 12.20 9.58
C GLN A 229 17.01 11.59 10.87
N GLN A 230 16.47 10.38 10.80
CA GLN A 230 15.91 9.63 11.94
C GLN A 230 16.87 8.55 12.47
N LYS A 231 18.19 8.66 12.23
CA LYS A 231 19.15 7.60 12.58
C LYS A 231 19.14 7.23 14.08
N GLY A 232 18.75 8.15 14.95
CA GLY A 232 18.59 7.90 16.40
C GLY A 232 17.37 7.05 16.76
N ASP A 233 16.31 7.12 15.96
CA ASP A 233 15.02 6.47 16.22
C ASP A 233 14.93 5.09 15.56
N LEU A 234 15.73 4.86 14.51
CA LEU A 234 15.85 3.55 13.85
C LEU A 234 16.60 2.56 14.74
N SER A 235 15.92 1.47 15.08
CA SER A 235 16.52 0.30 15.72
C SER A 235 17.58 -0.35 14.81
N LYS A 236 18.44 -1.18 15.40
CA LYS A 236 19.46 -1.91 14.65
C LYS A 236 18.85 -2.82 13.58
N ALA A 237 17.75 -3.52 13.91
CA ALA A 237 17.06 -4.41 13.00
C ALA A 237 16.48 -3.65 11.79
N GLU A 238 15.86 -2.49 12.03
CA GLU A 238 15.30 -1.66 10.94
C GLU A 238 16.38 -1.14 9.99
N LYS A 239 17.56 -0.76 10.51
CA LYS A 239 18.71 -0.38 9.66
C LYS A 239 19.16 -1.54 8.79
N GLU A 240 19.29 -2.74 9.37
CA GLU A 240 19.68 -3.94 8.63
C GLU A 240 18.67 -4.29 7.53
N GLU A 241 17.37 -4.12 7.80
CA GLU A 241 16.31 -4.33 6.80
C GLU A 241 16.39 -3.32 5.65
N LEU A 242 16.58 -2.02 5.94
CA LEU A 242 16.78 -1.00 4.91
C LEU A 242 18.02 -1.28 4.04
N VAL A 243 19.14 -1.64 4.67
CA VAL A 243 20.38 -2.02 3.97
C VAL A 243 20.14 -3.21 3.05
N LYS A 244 19.43 -4.23 3.53
CA LYS A 244 19.08 -5.42 2.73
C LYS A 244 18.16 -5.06 1.56
N ALA A 245 17.13 -4.25 1.79
CA ALA A 245 16.20 -3.81 0.76
C ALA A 245 16.91 -3.03 -0.36
N PHE A 246 17.73 -2.05 0.01
CA PHE A 246 18.49 -1.25 -0.95
C PHE A 246 19.50 -2.10 -1.73
N SER A 247 20.20 -3.01 -1.05
CA SER A 247 21.15 -3.92 -1.70
C SER A 247 20.47 -4.85 -2.69
N LYS A 248 19.26 -5.36 -2.37
CA LYS A 248 18.48 -6.25 -3.25
C LYS A 248 18.08 -5.56 -4.55
N LEU A 249 17.81 -4.26 -4.51
CA LEU A 249 17.47 -3.44 -5.68
C LEU A 249 18.70 -2.84 -6.39
N GLY A 250 19.91 -3.14 -5.92
CA GLY A 250 21.16 -2.67 -6.55
C GLY A 250 21.67 -1.31 -6.04
N TYR A 251 21.03 -0.70 -5.04
CA TYR A 251 21.43 0.59 -4.45
C TYR A 251 22.52 0.44 -3.37
N LYS A 252 23.66 -0.16 -3.74
CA LYS A 252 24.75 -0.49 -2.80
C LYS A 252 25.31 0.73 -2.09
N ASP A 253 25.53 1.83 -2.80
CA ASP A 253 26.04 3.08 -2.23
C ASP A 253 25.06 3.68 -1.22
N MET A 254 23.75 3.48 -1.46
CA MET A 254 22.74 3.94 -0.51
C MET A 254 22.73 3.06 0.75
N ALA A 255 22.88 1.75 0.57
CA ALA A 255 22.94 0.79 1.65
C ALA A 255 24.18 1.02 2.54
N GLU A 256 25.32 1.41 1.96
CA GLU A 256 26.55 1.66 2.73
C GLU A 256 26.42 2.84 3.70
N LYS A 257 25.78 3.93 3.29
CA LYS A 257 25.59 5.11 4.16
C LYS A 257 24.65 4.86 5.36
N LEU A 258 23.83 3.81 5.30
CA LEU A 258 22.91 3.44 6.38
C LEU A 258 23.54 2.56 7.46
N LYS A 259 24.78 2.08 7.24
CA LYS A 259 25.55 1.35 8.25
C LYS A 259 25.99 2.28 9.40
#